data_AF-K7M5U7-F1
#
_entry.id   AF-K7M5U7-F1
#
_cell.length_a   1.000
_cell.length_b   1.000
_cell.length_c   1.000
_cell.angle_alpha   90.00
_cell.angle_beta   90.00
_cell.angle_gamma   90.00
#
_symmetry.space_group_name_H-M   'P 1'
#
loop_
_entity.id
_entity.type
_entity.pdbx_description
1 polymer ?
#
loop_
_entity_poly.entity_id
_entity_poly.type
_entity_poly.pdbx_seq_one_letter_code
_entity_poly.pdbx_strand_id
1 'polypeptide(L)'
;MQKPFALKKYFSIGRVFRNEAVGWTHLVEFHQIEGLVCDRGLTLCDLIGVLHDFYSHLGMTNLKFKPAYNPYTEPNKEIFSYHEGFKKWVEVGNSGMLQPIGLPENVYSVGPFP
;
A
#
# COMPACT_ATOMS: atom_id res chain seq x y z
N MET A 1 22.22 14.60 -17.93
CA MET A 1 22.48 13.88 -16.66
C MET A 1 21.16 13.75 -15.91
N GLN A 2 20.88 12.60 -15.29
CA GLN A 2 19.73 12.47 -14.39
C GLN A 2 19.95 13.34 -13.15
N LYS A 3 18.90 14.02 -12.66
CA LYS A 3 18.97 14.77 -11.40
C LYS A 3 19.36 13.82 -10.25
N PRO A 4 20.26 14.19 -9.34
CA PRO A 4 20.54 13.35 -8.18
C PRO A 4 19.26 13.10 -7.37
N PHE A 5 19.09 11.86 -6.90
CA PHE A 5 17.98 11.45 -6.04
C PHE A 5 18.51 10.38 -5.09
N ALA A 6 18.16 10.51 -3.81
CA ALA A 6 18.47 9.53 -2.78
C ALA A 6 17.19 8.78 -2.41
N LEU A 7 17.32 7.48 -2.14
CA LEU A 7 16.23 6.66 -1.64
C LEU A 7 15.54 7.33 -0.44
N LYS A 8 14.21 7.32 -0.45
CA LYS A 8 13.37 7.89 0.59
C LYS A 8 12.32 6.90 1.03
N LYS A 9 12.04 6.88 2.33
CA LYS A 9 10.95 6.10 2.93
C LYS A 9 10.12 7.05 3.79
N TYR A 10 8.81 7.04 3.58
CA TYR A 10 7.84 7.85 4.29
C TYR A 10 6.71 6.96 4.79
N PHE A 11 6.10 7.34 5.91
CA PHE A 11 4.86 6.75 6.38
C PHE A 11 4.02 7.84 7.04
N SER A 12 2.72 7.65 7.07
CA SER A 12 1.82 8.53 7.81
C SER A 12 0.66 7.73 8.40
N ILE A 13 0.14 8.22 9.51
CA ILE A 13 -1.10 7.75 10.11
C ILE A 13 -1.98 8.98 10.28
N GLY A 14 -3.13 8.98 9.62
CA GLY A 14 -3.97 10.16 9.53
C GLY A 14 -5.45 9.83 9.58
N ARG A 15 -6.24 10.78 10.06
CA ARG A 15 -7.70 10.69 9.96
C ARG A 15 -8.13 11.10 8.56
N VAL A 16 -8.96 10.29 7.94
CA VAL A 16 -9.57 10.53 6.63
C VAL A 16 -11.07 10.67 6.78
N PHE A 17 -11.69 11.40 5.86
CA PHE A 17 -13.13 11.67 5.85
C PHE A 17 -13.70 11.17 4.53
N ARG A 18 -14.69 10.27 4.61
CA ARG A 18 -15.41 9.74 3.44
C ARG A 18 -16.90 10.02 3.58
N ASN A 19 -17.49 10.55 2.51
CA ASN A 19 -18.94 10.78 2.45
C ASN A 19 -19.66 9.46 2.10
N GLU A 20 -19.63 8.52 3.03
CA GLU A 20 -20.26 7.21 2.92
C GLU A 20 -21.44 7.09 3.89
N ALA A 21 -22.40 6.22 3.57
CA ALA A 21 -23.52 5.95 4.47
C ALA A 21 -23.02 5.31 5.76
N VAL A 22 -23.29 5.96 6.90
CA VAL A 22 -22.89 5.45 8.21
C VAL A 22 -23.62 4.12 8.47
N GLY A 23 -22.84 3.09 8.76
CA GLY A 23 -23.34 1.78 9.14
C GLY A 23 -22.52 1.19 10.28
N TRP A 24 -22.94 0.03 10.78
CA TRP A 24 -22.26 -0.67 11.86
C TRP A 24 -20.78 -1.00 11.58
N THR A 25 -20.41 -1.07 10.30
CA THR A 25 -19.05 -1.41 9.84
C THR A 25 -18.32 -0.26 9.14
N HIS A 26 -18.99 0.86 8.86
CA HIS A 26 -18.44 1.97 8.06
C HIS A 26 -18.77 3.31 8.72
N LEU A 27 -17.72 4.02 9.14
CA LEU A 27 -17.79 5.38 9.67
C LEU A 27 -17.38 6.39 8.60
N VAL A 28 -17.93 7.60 8.69
CA VAL A 28 -17.52 8.73 7.82
C VAL A 28 -16.11 9.24 8.13
N GLU A 29 -15.60 8.98 9.33
CA GLU A 29 -14.23 9.28 9.73
C GLU A 29 -13.55 8.05 10.29
N PHE A 30 -12.32 7.78 9.85
CA PHE A 30 -11.50 6.68 10.34
C PHE A 30 -10.02 7.00 10.14
N HIS A 31 -9.14 6.14 10.66
CA HIS A 31 -7.70 6.32 10.53
C HIS A 31 -7.16 5.42 9.43
N GLN A 32 -6.34 6.00 8.55
CA GLN A 32 -5.64 5.27 7.50
C GLN A 32 -4.13 5.34 7.75
N ILE A 33 -3.46 4.23 7.46
CA ILE A 33 -2.01 4.12 7.46
C ILE A 33 -1.55 4.06 6.02
N GLU A 34 -0.57 4.87 5.66
CA GLU A 34 0.03 4.88 4.33
C GLU A 34 1.55 4.78 4.46
N GLY A 35 2.17 4.15 3.47
CA GLY A 35 3.61 3.96 3.39
C GLY A 35 4.10 4.18 1.97
N LEU A 36 5.28 4.77 1.83
CA LEU A 36 5.85 5.12 0.54
C LEU A 36 7.36 4.92 0.56
N VAL A 37 7.88 4.07 -0.32
CA VAL A 37 9.31 3.95 -0.60
C VAL A 37 9.54 4.49 -2.00
N CYS A 38 10.34 5.55 -2.14
CA CYS A 38 10.69 6.16 -3.40
C CYS A 38 12.14 5.87 -3.76
N ASP A 39 12.37 5.26 -4.92
CA ASP A 39 13.70 5.08 -5.49
C ASP A 39 13.64 4.80 -7.00
N ARG A 40 14.81 4.72 -7.63
CA ARG A 40 14.98 4.29 -9.01
C ARG A 40 15.02 2.77 -9.10
N GLY A 41 14.37 2.24 -10.14
CA GLY A 41 14.43 0.81 -10.44
C GLY A 41 13.62 -0.07 -9.47
N LEU A 42 12.72 0.51 -8.68
CA LEU A 42 11.77 -0.26 -7.90
C LEU A 42 10.87 -1.09 -8.81
N THR A 43 10.61 -2.33 -8.39
CA THR A 43 9.80 -3.32 -9.09
C THR A 43 8.60 -3.76 -8.23
N LEU A 44 7.68 -4.50 -8.84
CA LEU A 44 6.59 -5.14 -8.10
C LEU A 44 7.11 -6.13 -7.05
N CYS A 45 8.27 -6.75 -7.27
CA CYS A 45 8.89 -7.63 -6.28
C CYS A 45 9.32 -6.87 -5.03
N ASP A 46 9.83 -5.64 -5.19
CA ASP A 46 10.18 -4.79 -4.06
C ASP A 46 8.94 -4.38 -3.26
N LEU A 47 7.84 -4.03 -3.95
CA LEU A 47 6.55 -3.77 -3.30
C LEU A 47 6.10 -4.97 -2.47
N ILE A 48 6.08 -6.16 -3.07
CA ILE A 48 5.68 -7.40 -2.41
C ILE A 48 6.59 -7.71 -1.21
N GLY A 49 7.89 -7.52 -1.35
CA GLY A 49 8.87 -7.71 -0.28
C GLY A 49 8.64 -6.79 0.90
N VAL A 50 8.42 -5.49 0.65
CA VAL A 50 8.08 -4.50 1.68
C VAL A 50 6.78 -4.88 2.41
N LEU A 51 5.76 -5.32 1.67
CA LEU A 51 4.48 -5.72 2.26
C LEU A 51 4.62 -6.99 3.11
N HIS A 52 5.36 -7.99 2.63
CA HIS A 52 5.66 -9.18 3.43
C HIS A 52 6.38 -8.83 4.73
N ASP A 53 7.40 -7.98 4.67
CA ASP A 53 8.15 -7.53 5.84
C ASP A 53 7.22 -6.79 6.82
N PHE A 54 6.46 -5.80 6.33
CA PHE A 54 5.53 -5.03 7.14
C PHE A 54 4.49 -5.90 7.87
N TYR A 55 3.78 -6.76 7.13
CA TYR A 55 2.73 -7.61 7.72
C TYR A 55 3.31 -8.70 8.63
N SER A 56 4.54 -9.17 8.38
CA SER A 56 5.19 -10.14 9.27
C SER A 56 5.43 -9.56 10.67
N HIS A 57 5.77 -8.28 10.78
CA HIS A 57 5.91 -7.57 12.06
C HIS A 57 4.57 -7.41 12.81
N LEU A 58 3.44 -7.54 12.09
CA LEU A 58 2.09 -7.57 12.66
C LEU A 58 1.58 -8.99 12.95
N GLY A 59 2.40 -10.02 12.73
CA GLY A 59 2.02 -11.42 12.91
C GLY A 59 1.20 -12.02 11.77
N MET A 60 1.12 -11.34 10.62
CA MET A 60 0.40 -11.80 9.42
C MET A 60 1.40 -12.31 8.37
N THR A 61 1.63 -13.64 8.36
CA THR A 61 2.62 -14.26 7.46
C THR A 61 1.99 -14.94 6.24
N ASN A 62 0.72 -15.35 6.34
CA ASN A 62 0.02 -16.03 5.25
C ASN A 62 -0.67 -15.04 4.32
N LEU A 63 0.12 -14.38 3.45
CA LEU A 63 -0.34 -13.35 2.55
C LEU A 63 -0.64 -13.87 1.13
N LYS A 64 -1.64 -13.27 0.48
CA LYS A 64 -1.96 -13.46 -0.93
C LYS A 64 -2.19 -12.09 -1.58
N PHE A 65 -1.65 -11.91 -2.78
CA PHE A 65 -1.81 -10.67 -3.53
C PHE A 65 -2.72 -10.90 -4.73
N LYS A 66 -3.72 -10.04 -4.90
CA LYS A 66 -4.67 -10.09 -6.01
C LYS A 66 -4.52 -8.82 -6.86
N PRO A 67 -4.41 -8.92 -8.20
CA PRO A 67 -4.48 -7.74 -9.06
C PRO A 67 -5.74 -6.93 -8.77
N ALA A 68 -5.57 -5.63 -8.64
CA ALA A 68 -6.64 -4.67 -8.37
C ALA A 68 -6.54 -3.50 -9.35
N TYR A 69 -7.48 -2.57 -9.28
CA TYR A 69 -7.44 -1.33 -10.02
C TYR A 69 -7.44 -0.16 -9.04
N ASN A 70 -6.44 0.72 -9.15
CA ASN A 70 -6.44 2.02 -8.50
C ASN A 70 -6.05 3.09 -9.54
N PRO A 71 -6.76 4.24 -9.63
CA PRO A 71 -6.55 5.21 -10.72
C PRO A 71 -5.15 5.83 -10.78
N TYR A 72 -4.44 5.82 -9.66
CA TYR A 72 -3.18 6.56 -9.48
C TYR A 72 -1.94 5.67 -9.59
N THR A 73 -2.11 4.36 -9.63
CA THR A 73 -1.02 3.39 -9.44
C THR A 73 -1.09 2.31 -10.51
N GLU A 74 0.05 1.79 -10.94
CA GLU A 74 0.17 0.67 -11.87
C GLU A 74 1.58 0.06 -11.74
N PRO A 75 1.73 -1.25 -11.44
CA PRO A 75 0.69 -2.23 -11.09
C PRO A 75 0.12 -2.05 -9.67
N ASN A 76 -1.08 -2.61 -9.45
CA ASN A 76 -1.81 -2.59 -8.17
C ASN A 76 -2.03 -3.99 -7.60
N LYS A 77 -2.03 -4.09 -6.27
CA LYS A 77 -2.34 -5.31 -5.54
C LYS A 77 -3.19 -5.03 -4.29
N GLU A 78 -4.34 -5.68 -4.22
CA GLU A 78 -5.02 -5.94 -2.94
C GLU A 78 -4.24 -7.04 -2.20
N ILE A 79 -4.10 -6.87 -0.88
CA ILE A 79 -3.41 -7.80 0.00
C ILE A 79 -4.46 -8.52 0.86
N PHE A 80 -4.38 -9.84 0.91
CA PHE A 80 -5.22 -10.70 1.73
C PHE A 80 -4.36 -11.48 2.72
N SER A 81 -4.84 -11.64 3.95
CA SER A 81 -4.29 -12.59 4.93
C SER A 81 -5.32 -13.65 5.28
N TYR A 82 -4.87 -14.90 5.46
CA TYR A 82 -5.77 -15.95 5.95
C TYR A 82 -6.04 -15.73 7.45
N HIS A 83 -7.32 -15.66 7.83
CA HIS A 83 -7.72 -15.46 9.22
C HIS A 83 -8.19 -16.80 9.81
N GLU A 84 -7.38 -17.41 10.67
CA GLU A 84 -7.64 -18.74 11.27
C GLU A 84 -9.01 -18.82 11.96
N GLY A 85 -9.40 -17.79 12.71
CA GLY A 85 -10.69 -17.76 13.41
C GLY A 85 -11.92 -17.71 12.48
N PHE A 86 -11.80 -17.13 11.29
CA PHE A 86 -12.89 -17.02 10.32
C PHE A 86 -12.79 -18.05 9.20
N LYS A 87 -11.67 -18.80 9.15
CA LYS A 87 -11.35 -19.80 8.12
C LYS A 87 -11.48 -19.27 6.68
N LYS A 88 -11.13 -18.00 6.46
CA LYS A 88 -11.24 -17.34 5.15
C LYS A 88 -10.10 -16.35 4.93
N TRP A 89 -9.87 -16.03 3.66
CA TRP A 89 -9.03 -14.92 3.26
C TRP A 89 -9.75 -13.61 3.52
N VAL A 90 -9.10 -12.69 4.22
CA VAL A 90 -9.61 -11.36 4.55
C VAL A 90 -8.69 -10.33 3.93
N GLU A 91 -9.26 -9.31 3.30
CA GLU A 91 -8.49 -8.18 2.80
C GLU A 91 -7.90 -7.40 3.98
N VAL A 92 -6.60 -7.12 3.91
CA VAL A 92 -5.85 -6.41 4.96
C VAL A 92 -5.29 -5.08 4.49
N GLY A 93 -5.27 -4.83 3.17
CA GLY A 93 -4.92 -3.53 2.63
C GLY A 93 -4.86 -3.50 1.11
N ASN A 94 -4.63 -2.30 0.57
CA ASN A 94 -4.39 -2.03 -0.83
C ASN A 94 -2.95 -1.51 -1.02
N SER A 95 -2.40 -1.68 -2.22
CA SER A 95 -1.06 -1.23 -2.57
C SER A 95 -0.91 -1.05 -4.07
N GLY A 96 0.15 -0.35 -4.45
CA GLY A 96 0.49 -0.17 -5.85
C GLY A 96 1.87 0.42 -6.06
N MET A 97 2.16 0.70 -7.32
CA MET A 97 3.35 1.43 -7.74
C MET A 97 2.91 2.74 -8.41
N LEU A 98 3.50 3.86 -8.00
CA LEU A 98 3.17 5.20 -8.53
C LEU A 98 4.45 5.90 -8.96
N GLN A 99 4.41 6.63 -10.06
CA GLN A 99 5.41 7.66 -10.37
C GLN A 99 4.96 8.99 -9.74
N PRO A 100 5.60 9.46 -8.65
CA PRO A 100 5.08 10.63 -7.93
C PRO A 100 5.31 11.93 -8.69
N ILE A 101 4.30 12.80 -8.70
CA ILE A 101 4.40 14.14 -9.25
C ILE A 101 5.48 14.92 -8.48
N GLY A 102 6.38 15.58 -9.21
CA GLY A 102 7.46 16.38 -8.63
C GLY A 102 8.75 15.62 -8.35
N LEU A 103 8.78 14.30 -8.51
CA LEU A 103 10.02 13.52 -8.50
C LEU A 103 10.59 13.36 -9.92
N PRO A 104 11.89 13.03 -10.07
CA PRO A 104 12.47 12.71 -11.38
C PRO A 104 11.74 11.56 -12.09
N GLU A 105 11.70 11.58 -13.42
CA GLU A 105 10.94 10.63 -14.29
C GLU A 105 11.28 9.14 -14.13
N ASN A 106 12.29 8.79 -13.36
CA ASN A 106 12.66 7.39 -13.10
C ASN A 106 12.60 7.00 -11.64
N VAL A 107 12.04 7.87 -10.81
CA VAL A 107 11.74 7.58 -9.42
C VAL A 107 10.30 7.07 -9.37
N TYR A 108 10.18 5.82 -8.95
CA TYR A 108 8.90 5.21 -8.66
C TYR A 108 8.75 5.13 -7.15
N SER A 109 7.52 4.89 -6.75
CA SER A 109 7.16 4.71 -5.37
C SER A 109 6.36 3.44 -5.20
N VAL A 110 6.60 2.73 -4.10
CA VAL A 110 5.88 1.51 -3.72
C VAL A 110 5.39 1.64 -2.29
N GLY A 111 4.20 1.14 -2.01
CA GLY A 111 3.72 0.98 -0.64
C GLY A 111 2.21 0.78 -0.56
N PRO A 112 1.67 0.68 0.67
CA PRO A 112 0.24 0.69 0.87
C PRO A 112 -0.33 2.08 0.57
N PHE A 113 -1.34 2.10 -0.29
CA PHE A 113 -2.05 3.30 -0.72
C PHE A 113 -3.54 3.19 -0.33
N PRO A 114 -4.24 4.33 -0.20
CA PRO A 114 -5.69 4.39 0.02
C PRO A 114 -6.52 3.56 -0.96
#